data_AF-A0A7V3RMK4-F1
#
_entry.id   AF-A0A7V3RMK4-F1
#
_cell.length_a   1.000
_cell.length_b   1.000
_cell.length_c   1.000
_cell.angle_alpha   90.00
_cell.angle_beta   90.00
_cell.angle_gamma   90.00
#
_symmetry.space_group_name_H-M   'P 1'
#
loop_
_entity.id
_entity.type
_entity.pdbx_description
1 polymer ?
#
loop_
_entity_poly.entity_id
_entity_poly.type
_entity_poly.pdbx_seq_one_letter_code
_entity_poly.pdbx_strand_id
1 'polypeptide(L)'
;MESSEWYELPQIVKVPEETFYYVVDEARGMSMRDIRALPLESAQYRLLRATAPSPASEQVVFQFHRWVEATQLSRKETERIPVGEWAVADRVFVARGEYVGRKVNIDIPIWKYTQNTFILPAEVQKPSARAGGKVPTGIDVDFGQDPPENNLILVDFEGGSRLPVPNSKTTDDSAIEVLMLAPDGKLLARNSAKDTNDKERIDRRNEVLKRIQEVREGKGAE
;
A
#
# COMPACT_ATOMS: atom_id res chain seq x y z
N MET A 1 -5.53 -5.17 -52.53
CA MET A 1 -5.51 -5.92 -51.26
C MET A 1 -6.03 -4.96 -50.20
N GLU A 2 -7.34 -4.94 -49.99
CA GLU A 2 -7.99 -4.13 -48.96
C GLU A 2 -8.06 -4.97 -47.69
N SER A 3 -7.37 -4.55 -46.64
CA SER A 3 -7.47 -5.12 -45.30
C SER A 3 -8.46 -4.28 -44.48
N SER A 4 -9.76 -4.57 -44.58
CA SER A 4 -10.79 -3.73 -43.95
C SER A 4 -11.94 -4.51 -43.31
N GLU A 5 -11.64 -5.58 -42.57
CA GLU A 5 -12.61 -6.19 -41.64
C GLU A 5 -12.14 -6.04 -40.19
N TRP A 6 -11.87 -4.79 -39.79
CA TRP A 6 -11.78 -4.46 -38.37
C TRP A 6 -13.18 -4.19 -37.85
N TYR A 7 -13.62 -4.98 -36.87
CA TYR A 7 -14.91 -4.81 -36.20
C TYR A 7 -14.65 -4.30 -34.77
N GLU A 8 -15.09 -3.08 -34.47
CA GLU A 8 -15.01 -2.52 -33.13
C GLU A 8 -16.14 -3.12 -32.27
N LEU A 9 -15.78 -3.92 -31.28
CA LEU A 9 -16.72 -4.38 -30.27
C LEU A 9 -16.98 -3.22 -29.29
N PRO A 10 -18.22 -2.75 -29.12
CA PRO A 10 -18.55 -1.68 -28.16
C PRO A 10 -18.48 -2.14 -26.69
N GLN A 11 -17.88 -3.31 -26.43
CA GLN A 11 -17.66 -3.79 -25.08
C GLN A 11 -16.41 -3.12 -24.50
N ILE A 12 -16.63 -2.24 -23.53
CA ILE A 12 -15.56 -1.70 -22.70
C ILE A 12 -15.03 -2.86 -21.85
N VAL A 13 -13.91 -3.45 -22.27
CA VAL A 13 -13.20 -4.45 -21.48
C VAL A 13 -12.48 -3.71 -20.35
N LYS A 14 -13.05 -3.74 -19.14
CA LYS A 14 -12.38 -3.22 -17.95
C LYS A 14 -11.39 -4.26 -17.47
N VAL A 15 -10.10 -3.99 -17.66
CA VAL A 15 -9.03 -4.79 -17.02
C VAL A 15 -9.18 -4.62 -15.51
N PRO A 16 -9.32 -5.72 -14.73
CA PRO A 16 -9.37 -5.63 -13.28
C PRO A 16 -8.11 -4.95 -12.76
N GLU A 17 -8.26 -4.08 -11.77
CA GLU A 17 -7.12 -3.41 -11.16
C GLU A 17 -6.23 -4.46 -10.48
N GLU A 18 -4.96 -4.55 -10.88
CA GLU A 18 -4.03 -5.50 -10.31
C GLU A 18 -3.69 -5.14 -8.86
N THR A 19 -4.44 -5.70 -7.92
CA THR A 19 -4.31 -5.46 -6.49
C THR A 19 -4.04 -6.76 -5.74
N PHE A 20 -3.00 -6.77 -4.91
CA PHE A 20 -2.59 -7.90 -4.10
C PHE A 20 -2.56 -7.51 -2.62
N TYR A 21 -3.09 -8.39 -1.77
CA TYR A 21 -3.17 -8.22 -0.32
C TYR A 21 -2.32 -9.28 0.38
N TYR A 22 -1.29 -8.90 1.11
CA TYR A 22 -0.41 -9.83 1.82
C TYR A 22 -0.57 -9.66 3.32
N VAL A 23 -0.52 -10.75 4.07
CA VAL A 23 -0.54 -10.74 5.54
C VAL A 23 0.90 -10.74 6.03
N VAL A 24 1.52 -9.56 6.09
CA VAL A 24 2.92 -9.40 6.51
C VAL A 24 3.05 -8.14 7.36
N ASP A 25 3.76 -8.24 8.48
CA ASP A 25 4.21 -7.06 9.24
C ASP A 25 5.69 -6.81 8.96
N GLU A 26 5.98 -5.89 8.04
CA GLU A 26 7.36 -5.47 7.71
C GLU A 26 8.05 -4.76 8.88
N ALA A 27 7.30 -4.30 9.88
CA ALA A 27 7.83 -3.75 11.12
C ALA A 27 7.95 -4.80 12.24
N ARG A 28 7.73 -6.09 11.96
CA ARG A 28 7.84 -7.16 12.96
C ARG A 28 9.24 -7.15 13.57
N GLY A 29 9.29 -7.03 14.91
CA GLY A 29 10.54 -6.93 15.66
C GLY A 29 11.13 -5.52 15.78
N MET A 30 10.55 -4.51 15.12
CA MET A 30 10.93 -3.11 15.32
C MET A 30 10.07 -2.46 16.41
N SER A 31 10.70 -1.80 17.37
CA SER A 31 9.99 -0.93 18.31
C SER A 31 9.47 0.31 17.58
N MET A 32 8.39 0.90 18.08
CA MET A 32 7.97 2.25 17.65
C MET A 32 9.08 3.30 17.83
N ARG A 33 10.06 3.05 18.71
CA ARG A 33 11.25 3.89 18.84
C ARG A 33 12.18 3.75 17.64
N ASP A 34 12.38 2.53 17.15
CA ASP A 34 13.27 2.24 16.02
C ASP A 34 12.67 2.81 14.73
N ILE A 35 11.35 2.67 14.55
CA ILE A 35 10.63 3.29 13.43
C ILE A 35 10.75 4.82 13.49
N ARG A 36 10.64 5.42 14.67
CA ARG A 36 10.83 6.88 14.84
C ARG A 36 12.28 7.35 14.69
N ALA A 37 13.24 6.44 14.86
CA ALA A 37 14.65 6.73 14.66
C ALA A 37 15.06 6.71 13.17
N LEU A 38 14.25 6.07 12.30
CA LEU A 38 14.46 6.15 10.86
C LEU A 38 14.38 7.61 10.39
N PRO A 39 15.20 8.00 9.39
CA PRO A 39 15.08 9.32 8.79
C PRO A 39 13.66 9.56 8.31
N LEU A 40 13.04 10.67 8.74
CA LEU A 40 11.70 11.10 8.30
C LEU A 40 11.54 11.12 6.77
N GLU A 41 12.67 11.34 6.09
CA GLU A 41 12.81 11.41 4.64
C GLU A 41 13.05 10.06 3.96
N SER A 42 13.31 8.98 4.70
CA SER A 42 13.56 7.68 4.08
C SER A 42 12.27 7.11 3.49
N ALA A 43 12.37 6.50 2.30
CA ALA A 43 11.25 5.76 1.71
C ALA A 43 10.68 4.71 2.68
N GLN A 44 11.58 4.04 3.40
CA GLN A 44 11.24 3.06 4.44
C GLN A 44 10.37 3.66 5.56
N TYR A 45 10.72 4.84 6.09
CA TYR A 45 9.91 5.49 7.11
C TYR A 45 8.49 5.81 6.61
N ARG A 46 8.38 6.25 5.36
CA ARG A 46 7.09 6.63 4.75
C ARG A 46 6.19 5.43 4.49
N LEU A 47 6.75 4.32 3.98
CA LEU A 47 5.98 3.09 3.79
C LEU A 47 5.51 2.48 5.12
N LEU A 48 6.36 2.49 6.15
CA LEU A 48 6.04 1.94 7.48
C LEU A 48 5.04 2.80 8.28
N ARG A 49 4.94 4.10 7.96
CA ARG A 49 4.04 5.06 8.62
C ARG A 49 2.84 5.45 7.75
N ALA A 50 2.58 4.71 6.67
CA ALA A 50 1.35 4.82 5.91
C ALA A 50 0.17 4.89 6.90
N THR A 51 -0.59 5.97 6.85
CA THR A 51 -1.44 6.46 7.95
C THR A 51 -2.46 5.41 8.40
N ALA A 52 -2.06 4.55 9.32
CA ALA A 52 -2.91 3.52 9.89
C ALA A 52 -3.19 3.87 11.37
N PRO A 53 -4.39 3.58 11.89
CA PRO A 53 -4.72 3.82 13.29
C PRO A 53 -3.71 3.09 14.20
N SER A 54 -3.51 3.63 15.41
CA SER A 54 -2.62 3.01 16.40
C SER A 54 -2.96 1.52 16.56
N PRO A 55 -1.96 0.62 16.62
CA PRO A 55 -2.21 -0.82 16.72
C PRO A 55 -3.11 -1.13 17.91
N ALA A 56 -4.31 -1.63 17.65
CA ALA A 56 -5.19 -2.20 18.66
C ALA A 56 -4.92 -3.70 18.81
N SER A 57 -5.24 -4.27 19.98
CA SER A 57 -5.05 -5.71 20.25
C SER A 57 -5.92 -6.61 19.38
N GLU A 58 -6.88 -6.08 18.62
CA GLU A 58 -7.81 -6.83 17.75
C GLU A 58 -7.62 -6.52 16.27
N GLN A 59 -6.40 -6.14 15.88
CA GLN A 59 -6.05 -5.85 14.49
C GLN A 59 -4.96 -6.78 13.97
N VAL A 60 -4.97 -6.99 12.65
CA VAL A 60 -3.93 -7.67 11.88
C VAL A 60 -3.29 -6.68 10.90
N VAL A 61 -2.00 -6.89 10.61
CA VAL A 61 -1.25 -6.07 9.67
C VAL A 61 -1.31 -6.70 8.28
N PHE A 62 -1.65 -5.87 7.30
CA PHE A 62 -1.54 -6.20 5.89
C PHE A 62 -0.54 -5.29 5.19
N GLN A 63 0.02 -5.84 4.10
CA GLN A 63 0.73 -5.12 3.08
C GLN A 63 -0.07 -5.15 1.77
N PHE A 64 -0.23 -4.02 1.12
CA PHE A 64 -1.01 -3.89 -0.11
C PHE A 64 -0.14 -3.48 -1.28
N HIS A 65 -0.23 -4.21 -2.39
CA HIS A 65 0.43 -3.84 -3.65
C HIS A 65 -0.66 -3.57 -4.69
N ARG A 66 -0.56 -2.46 -5.42
CA ARG A 66 -1.52 -2.11 -6.48
C ARG A 66 -0.82 -1.46 -7.66
N TRP A 67 -1.15 -1.85 -8.89
CA TRP A 67 -0.70 -1.11 -10.07
C TRP A 67 -1.55 0.15 -10.23
N VAL A 68 -0.91 1.32 -10.30
CA VAL A 68 -1.59 2.61 -10.45
C VAL A 68 -1.32 3.13 -11.86
N GLU A 69 -2.34 3.05 -12.72
CA GLU A 69 -2.25 3.60 -14.08
C GLU A 69 -2.28 5.13 -14.08
N ALA A 70 -3.22 5.71 -13.32
CA ALA A 70 -3.37 7.14 -13.21
C ALA A 70 -3.89 7.52 -11.82
N THR A 71 -3.53 8.71 -11.36
CA THR A 71 -3.92 9.23 -10.06
C THR A 71 -4.41 10.68 -10.14
N GLN A 72 -5.15 11.09 -9.12
CA GLN A 72 -5.58 12.48 -8.95
C GLN A 72 -4.83 13.07 -7.75
N LEU A 73 -4.06 14.14 -7.99
CA LEU A 73 -3.30 14.86 -6.97
C LEU A 73 -4.19 15.44 -5.86
N SER A 74 -5.42 15.82 -6.21
CA SER A 74 -6.40 16.38 -5.29
C SER A 74 -7.81 16.12 -5.78
N ARG A 75 -8.78 15.99 -4.86
CA ARG A 75 -10.22 15.91 -5.21
C ARG A 75 -10.72 17.12 -6.00
N LYS A 76 -9.99 18.24 -5.97
CA LYS A 76 -10.32 19.47 -6.70
C LYS A 76 -9.75 19.49 -8.12
N GLU A 77 -8.75 18.66 -8.41
CA GLU A 77 -8.08 18.65 -9.70
C GLU A 77 -8.71 17.56 -10.56
N THR A 78 -9.25 17.96 -11.71
CA THR A 78 -9.97 17.04 -12.62
C THR A 78 -9.00 16.24 -13.48
N GLU A 79 -7.77 16.73 -13.64
CA GLU A 79 -6.75 16.10 -14.47
C GLU A 79 -6.22 14.83 -13.79
N ARG A 80 -6.33 13.71 -14.49
CA ARG A 80 -5.71 12.45 -14.09
C ARG A 80 -4.29 12.43 -14.61
N ILE A 81 -3.33 12.32 -13.69
CA ILE A 81 -1.92 12.24 -14.05
C ILE A 81 -1.60 10.76 -14.27
N PRO A 82 -1.07 10.39 -15.44
CA PRO A 82 -0.59 9.03 -15.67
C PRO A 82 0.61 8.76 -14.76
N VAL A 83 0.54 7.65 -14.04
CA VAL A 83 1.57 7.21 -13.11
C VAL A 83 2.29 6.02 -13.75
N GLY A 84 1.57 4.92 -13.97
CA GLY A 84 2.14 3.68 -14.51
C GLY A 84 3.18 3.06 -13.58
N GLU A 85 2.93 3.04 -12.26
CA GLU A 85 3.87 2.53 -11.25
C GLU A 85 3.15 1.67 -10.20
N TRP A 86 3.93 0.83 -9.51
CA TRP A 86 3.44 0.06 -8.37
C TRP A 86 3.34 0.93 -7.10
N ALA A 87 2.15 0.91 -6.51
CA ALA A 87 1.86 1.41 -5.18
C ALA A 87 2.04 0.32 -4.14
N VAL A 88 2.86 0.57 -3.11
CA VAL A 88 3.06 -0.36 -1.98
C VAL A 88 2.71 0.34 -0.68
N ALA A 89 1.88 -0.28 0.14
CA ALA A 89 1.62 0.11 1.52
C ALA A 89 2.07 -1.01 2.45
N ASP A 90 3.16 -0.79 3.20
CA ASP A 90 3.80 -1.85 4.01
C ASP A 90 3.04 -2.21 5.28
N ARG A 91 2.23 -1.28 5.80
CA ARG A 91 1.60 -1.47 7.11
C ARG A 91 0.21 -0.87 7.16
N VAL A 92 -0.80 -1.72 6.98
CA VAL A 92 -2.20 -1.35 7.13
C VAL A 92 -2.86 -2.23 8.17
N PHE A 93 -3.35 -1.61 9.25
CA PHE A 93 -4.08 -2.31 10.31
C PHE A 93 -5.55 -2.48 9.93
N VAL A 94 -6.03 -3.72 9.95
CA VAL A 94 -7.42 -4.07 9.66
C VAL A 94 -7.99 -4.84 10.86
N ALA A 95 -9.17 -4.45 11.33
CA ALA A 95 -9.89 -5.16 12.39
C ALA A 95 -10.96 -6.10 11.82
N ARG A 96 -11.40 -7.08 12.62
CA ARG A 96 -12.52 -7.96 12.23
C ARG A 96 -13.77 -7.15 11.92
N GLY A 97 -14.44 -7.50 10.81
CA GLY A 97 -15.59 -6.79 10.27
C GLY A 97 -15.26 -5.56 9.42
N GLU A 98 -14.00 -5.14 9.32
CA GLU A 98 -13.61 -4.01 8.47
C GLU A 98 -13.33 -4.45 7.02
N TYR A 99 -13.54 -3.52 6.09
CA TYR A 99 -13.00 -3.64 4.75
C TYR A 99 -11.47 -3.62 4.78
N VAL A 100 -10.86 -4.57 4.06
CA VAL A 100 -9.41 -4.69 3.90
C VAL A 100 -8.91 -3.52 3.05
N GLY A 101 -9.51 -3.30 1.88
CA GLY A 101 -9.16 -2.20 0.99
C GLY A 101 -9.55 -0.84 1.56
N ARG A 102 -8.62 0.14 1.49
CA ARG A 102 -8.86 1.52 1.93
C ARG A 102 -7.93 2.49 1.22
N LYS A 103 -8.24 3.78 1.35
CA LYS A 103 -7.36 4.87 0.91
C LYS A 103 -6.19 5.02 1.87
N VAL A 104 -4.98 4.97 1.32
CA VAL A 104 -3.74 5.10 2.06
C VAL A 104 -2.86 6.15 1.38
N ASN A 105 -2.32 7.07 2.18
CA ASN A 105 -1.36 8.05 1.69
C ASN A 105 0.01 7.40 1.55
N ILE A 106 0.52 7.34 0.32
CA ILE A 106 1.82 6.74 0.00
C ILE A 106 2.60 7.61 -0.98
N ASP A 107 3.92 7.46 -0.96
CA ASP A 107 4.81 8.18 -1.86
C ASP A 107 4.91 7.39 -3.17
N ILE A 108 4.47 7.99 -4.27
CA ILE A 108 4.61 7.44 -5.61
C ILE A 108 5.27 8.48 -6.50
N PRO A 109 6.33 8.12 -7.24
CA PRO A 109 6.90 8.97 -8.27
C PRO A 109 5.89 9.24 -9.38
N ILE A 110 5.72 10.51 -9.73
CA ILE A 110 4.94 10.92 -10.90
C ILE A 110 5.82 11.69 -11.85
N TRP A 111 5.61 11.44 -13.13
CA TRP A 111 6.28 12.18 -14.19
C TRP A 111 5.67 13.57 -14.33
N LYS A 112 6.50 14.61 -14.19
CA LYS A 112 6.07 16.00 -14.40
C LYS A 112 6.59 16.50 -15.74
N TYR A 113 5.69 16.55 -16.72
CA TYR A 113 6.00 16.98 -18.10
C TYR A 113 6.72 18.32 -18.19
N THR A 114 6.34 19.30 -17.35
CA THR A 114 6.94 20.65 -17.38
C THR A 114 8.40 20.70 -16.93
N GLN A 115 8.84 19.71 -16.14
CA GLN A 115 10.21 19.64 -15.61
C GLN A 115 11.00 18.48 -16.21
N ASN A 116 10.36 17.66 -17.06
CA ASN A 116 10.93 16.44 -17.65
C ASN A 116 11.64 15.56 -16.61
N THR A 117 11.01 15.41 -15.44
CA THR A 117 11.60 14.71 -14.31
C THR A 117 10.52 14.06 -13.45
N PHE A 118 10.90 12.98 -12.75
CA PHE A 118 10.05 12.37 -11.74
C PHE A 118 10.10 13.20 -10.47
N ILE A 119 8.93 13.47 -9.90
CA ILE A 119 8.80 14.16 -8.62
C ILE A 119 7.95 13.33 -7.66
N LEU A 120 8.19 13.56 -6.36
CA LEU A 120 7.26 13.13 -5.33
C LEU A 120 6.29 14.30 -5.03
N PRO A 121 4.98 14.10 -5.27
CA PRO A 121 3.97 15.14 -5.07
C PRO A 121 3.88 15.55 -3.61
N ALA A 122 3.70 16.84 -3.36
CA ALA A 122 3.44 17.36 -2.02
C ALA A 122 2.00 17.07 -1.58
N GLU A 123 1.81 16.78 -0.29
CA GLU A 123 0.51 16.55 0.32
C GLU A 123 -0.32 17.85 0.32
N VAL A 124 -1.39 17.91 -0.48
CA VAL A 124 -2.19 19.12 -0.74
C VAL A 124 -2.90 19.67 0.51
N GLN A 125 -3.11 18.86 1.54
CA GLN A 125 -3.97 19.19 2.69
C GLN A 125 -3.26 19.74 3.92
N LYS A 126 -1.92 19.78 3.96
CA LYS A 126 -1.17 20.29 5.12
C LYS A 126 -0.52 21.65 4.82
N PRO A 127 -1.14 22.77 5.21
CA PRO A 127 -0.49 24.07 5.12
C PRO A 127 0.72 24.08 6.05
N SER A 128 1.86 24.45 5.47
CA SER A 128 3.14 24.77 6.12
C SER A 128 3.68 23.74 7.11
N ALA A 129 4.73 23.06 6.66
CA ALA A 129 5.83 22.81 7.57
C ALA A 129 6.19 24.14 8.27
N ARG A 130 6.08 24.16 9.60
CA ARG A 130 6.55 25.28 10.43
C ARG A 130 7.96 25.67 9.95
N ALA A 131 8.20 26.97 9.81
CA ALA A 131 9.43 27.60 9.32
C ALA A 131 10.67 26.68 9.42
N GLY A 132 11.06 26.07 8.30
CA GLY A 132 12.24 25.21 8.19
C GLY A 132 12.00 23.71 8.04
N GLY A 133 10.77 23.20 8.19
CA GLY A 133 10.46 21.81 7.88
C GLY A 133 10.24 21.56 6.38
N LYS A 134 10.60 20.37 5.88
CA LYS A 134 10.30 19.95 4.51
C LYS A 134 8.82 19.57 4.37
N VAL A 135 8.24 19.82 3.19
CA VAL A 135 6.82 19.56 2.90
C VAL A 135 6.59 18.04 2.83
N PRO A 136 5.58 17.48 3.54
CA PRO A 136 5.26 16.07 3.42
C PRO A 136 4.85 15.74 1.98
N THR A 137 5.37 14.66 1.43
CA THR A 137 4.99 14.13 0.10
C THR A 137 3.90 13.08 0.21
N GLY A 138 3.32 12.66 -0.90
CA GLY A 138 2.43 11.50 -0.99
C GLY A 138 1.07 11.79 -1.61
N ILE A 139 0.46 10.77 -2.19
CA ILE A 139 -0.89 10.79 -2.75
C ILE A 139 -1.74 9.73 -2.05
N ASP A 140 -3.03 10.00 -1.90
CA ASP A 140 -4.01 9.02 -1.44
C ASP A 140 -4.31 8.03 -2.57
N VAL A 141 -3.83 6.80 -2.43
CA VAL A 141 -4.17 5.69 -3.33
C VAL A 141 -5.23 4.83 -2.67
N ASP A 142 -6.28 4.54 -3.41
CA ASP A 142 -7.29 3.58 -2.96
C ASP A 142 -6.78 2.16 -3.23
N PHE A 143 -6.64 1.35 -2.17
CA PHE A 143 -6.34 -0.07 -2.30
C PHE A 143 -7.60 -0.94 -2.24
N GLY A 144 -8.77 -0.31 -2.22
CA GLY A 144 -10.06 -0.98 -2.38
C GLY A 144 -10.54 -1.05 -3.83
N GLN A 145 -11.68 -1.70 -4.00
CA GLN A 145 -12.48 -1.74 -5.22
C GLN A 145 -13.51 -0.61 -5.21
N ASP A 146 -13.82 -0.10 -6.40
CA ASP A 146 -14.93 0.83 -6.64
C ASP A 146 -16.02 0.11 -7.46
N PRO A 147 -17.25 -0.08 -6.92
CA PRO A 147 -17.79 0.45 -5.67
C PRO A 147 -17.24 -0.23 -4.39
N PRO A 148 -17.28 0.47 -3.23
CA PRO A 148 -16.68 0.00 -1.98
C PRO A 148 -17.32 -1.26 -1.40
N GLU A 149 -18.54 -1.61 -1.83
CA GLU A 149 -19.23 -2.84 -1.47
C GLU A 149 -18.53 -4.09 -2.03
N ASN A 150 -17.70 -3.91 -3.07
CA ASN A 150 -16.90 -4.98 -3.67
C ASN A 150 -15.58 -5.24 -2.94
N ASN A 151 -15.37 -4.60 -1.78
CA ASN A 151 -14.17 -4.82 -0.99
C ASN A 151 -14.20 -6.14 -0.22
N LEU A 152 -13.01 -6.72 -0.03
CA LEU A 152 -12.83 -7.84 0.88
C LEU A 152 -13.11 -7.38 2.32
N ILE A 153 -13.82 -8.21 3.08
CA ILE A 153 -14.07 -7.99 4.51
C ILE A 153 -13.20 -8.95 5.30
N LEU A 154 -12.52 -8.45 6.33
CA LEU A 154 -11.81 -9.31 7.27
C LEU A 154 -12.82 -10.01 8.20
N VAL A 155 -12.90 -11.33 8.15
CA VAL A 155 -13.82 -12.11 8.98
C VAL A 155 -13.18 -12.44 10.32
N ASP A 156 -12.04 -13.14 10.26
CA ASP A 156 -11.32 -13.56 11.45
C ASP A 156 -9.83 -13.73 11.15
N PHE A 157 -9.03 -13.78 12.20
CA PHE A 157 -7.61 -14.08 12.11
C PHE A 157 -7.12 -14.73 13.41
N GLU A 158 -6.17 -15.65 13.26
CA GLU A 158 -5.57 -16.39 14.36
C GLU A 158 -4.03 -16.35 14.26
N GLY A 159 -3.37 -16.54 15.39
CA GLY A 159 -1.90 -16.58 15.48
C GLY A 159 -1.24 -15.22 15.71
N GLY A 160 0.04 -15.15 15.36
CA GLY A 160 0.94 -14.04 15.68
C GLY A 160 1.49 -14.11 17.10
N SER A 161 2.22 -13.07 17.54
CA SER A 161 2.78 -13.00 18.89
C SER A 161 1.69 -12.65 19.92
N ARG A 162 0.76 -13.58 20.12
CA ARG A 162 -0.27 -13.48 21.15
C ARG A 162 -0.15 -14.71 22.02
N LEU A 163 0.59 -14.54 23.11
CA LEU A 163 0.14 -14.72 24.48
C LEU A 163 1.40 -14.77 25.36
N PRO A 164 1.55 -13.89 26.37
CA PRO A 164 2.47 -14.20 27.45
C PRO A 164 1.94 -15.47 28.11
N VAL A 165 2.68 -16.57 28.01
CA VAL A 165 2.34 -17.78 28.76
C VAL A 165 2.30 -17.39 30.25
N PRO A 166 1.23 -17.72 31.00
CA PRO A 166 1.18 -17.43 32.43
C PRO A 166 2.45 -17.98 33.12
N ASN A 167 3.18 -17.13 33.85
CA ASN A 167 4.48 -17.43 34.48
C ASN A 167 5.68 -17.68 33.53
N SER A 168 5.62 -17.28 32.27
CA SER A 168 6.74 -17.40 31.34
C SER A 168 6.94 -16.12 30.53
N LYS A 169 8.20 -15.71 30.35
CA LYS A 169 8.59 -14.61 29.43
C LYS A 169 8.60 -15.06 27.95
N THR A 170 8.23 -16.31 27.70
CA THR A 170 8.19 -16.88 26.36
C THR A 170 6.90 -16.42 25.67
N THR A 171 7.08 -15.79 24.53
CA THR A 171 6.02 -15.52 23.55
C THR A 171 6.00 -16.67 22.57
N ASP A 172 4.84 -17.29 22.38
CA ASP A 172 4.65 -18.20 21.24
C ASP A 172 4.57 -17.36 19.96
N ASP A 173 5.35 -17.73 18.96
CA ASP A 173 5.49 -16.99 17.72
C ASP A 173 4.99 -17.85 16.56
N SER A 174 3.69 -17.75 16.30
CA SER A 174 3.00 -18.47 15.25
C SER A 174 2.84 -17.61 13.99
N ALA A 175 2.71 -18.28 12.84
CA ALA A 175 2.25 -17.62 11.63
C ALA A 175 0.83 -17.09 11.83
N ILE A 176 0.52 -15.95 11.22
CA ILE A 176 -0.81 -15.36 11.27
C ILE A 176 -1.62 -15.96 10.12
N GLU A 177 -2.78 -16.49 10.44
CA GLU A 177 -3.74 -16.98 9.47
C GLU A 177 -4.94 -16.05 9.45
N VAL A 178 -5.41 -15.73 8.25
CA VAL A 178 -6.46 -14.74 8.05
C VAL A 178 -7.53 -15.30 7.14
N LEU A 179 -8.78 -15.06 7.53
CA LEU A 179 -9.96 -15.38 6.77
C LEU A 179 -10.64 -14.09 6.29
N MET A 180 -10.79 -13.95 4.98
CA MET A 180 -11.44 -12.82 4.32
C MET A 180 -12.68 -13.27 3.56
N LEU A 181 -13.72 -12.46 3.54
CA LEU A 181 -14.92 -12.65 2.73
C LEU A 181 -14.82 -11.78 1.49
N ALA A 182 -14.85 -12.42 0.33
CA ALA A 182 -14.94 -11.77 -0.97
C ALA A 182 -16.39 -11.36 -1.29
N PRO A 183 -16.59 -10.34 -2.14
CA PRO A 183 -17.93 -9.83 -2.47
C PRO A 183 -18.80 -10.85 -3.21
N ASP A 184 -18.19 -11.87 -3.83
CA ASP A 184 -18.90 -13.01 -4.43
C ASP A 184 -19.38 -14.05 -3.39
N GLY A 185 -19.19 -13.76 -2.10
CA GLY A 185 -19.54 -14.63 -0.98
C GLY A 185 -18.52 -15.73 -0.69
N LYS A 186 -17.40 -15.78 -1.41
CA LYS A 186 -16.36 -16.79 -1.15
C LYS A 186 -15.47 -16.38 0.01
N LEU A 187 -15.03 -17.38 0.76
CA LEU A 187 -14.01 -17.21 1.79
C LEU A 187 -12.62 -17.42 1.21
N LEU A 188 -11.72 -16.47 1.48
CA LEU A 188 -10.31 -16.48 1.09
C LEU A 188 -9.47 -16.62 2.36
N ALA A 189 -8.66 -17.68 2.42
CA ALA A 189 -7.70 -17.88 3.49
C ALA A 189 -6.29 -17.44 3.03
N ARG A 190 -5.58 -16.71 3.90
CA ARG A 190 -4.17 -16.36 3.71
C ARG A 190 -3.34 -16.67 4.95
N ASN A 191 -2.05 -16.92 4.76
CA ASN A 191 -1.11 -17.28 5.82
C ASN A 191 0.17 -16.44 5.68
N SER A 192 0.59 -15.82 6.77
CA SER A 192 1.73 -14.90 6.77
C SER A 192 3.06 -15.57 6.47
N ALA A 193 3.25 -16.85 6.79
CA ALA A 193 4.49 -17.57 6.47
C ALA A 193 4.65 -17.75 4.95
N LYS A 194 3.56 -17.97 4.23
CA LYS A 194 3.59 -18.05 2.77
C LYS A 194 3.84 -16.67 2.17
N ASP A 195 3.09 -15.66 2.62
CA ASP A 195 3.18 -14.31 2.08
C ASP A 195 4.56 -13.67 2.36
N THR A 196 5.16 -13.93 3.53
CA THR A 196 6.50 -13.43 3.88
C THR A 196 7.57 -13.92 2.89
N ASN A 197 7.45 -15.18 2.45
CA ASN A 197 8.42 -15.83 1.56
C ASN A 197 8.09 -15.68 0.06
N ASP A 198 7.07 -14.91 -0.29
CA ASP A 198 6.70 -14.64 -1.68
C ASP A 198 7.78 -13.78 -2.36
N LYS A 199 8.43 -14.34 -3.39
CA LYS A 199 9.50 -13.66 -4.13
C LYS A 199 9.00 -12.46 -4.92
N GLU A 200 7.87 -12.58 -5.60
CA GLU A 200 7.32 -11.48 -6.41
C GLU A 200 6.94 -10.29 -5.53
N ARG A 201 6.41 -10.57 -4.33
CA ARG A 201 6.14 -9.55 -3.32
C ARG A 201 7.42 -8.84 -2.90
N ILE A 202 8.45 -9.59 -2.52
CA ILE A 202 9.73 -9.03 -2.05
C ILE A 202 10.39 -8.18 -3.13
N ASP A 203 10.46 -8.70 -4.35
CA ASP A 203 11.12 -8.03 -5.48
C ASP A 203 10.40 -6.73 -5.83
N ARG A 204 9.06 -6.77 -5.95
CA ARG A 204 8.24 -5.58 -6.21
C ARG A 204 8.40 -4.51 -5.14
N ARG A 205 8.38 -4.91 -3.86
CA ARG A 205 8.55 -3.99 -2.74
C ARG A 205 9.93 -3.31 -2.79
N ASN A 206 10.98 -4.09 -3.02
CA ASN A 206 12.36 -3.59 -3.06
C ASN A 206 12.57 -2.64 -4.25
N GLU A 207 11.99 -2.96 -5.40
CA GLU A 207 12.01 -2.11 -6.59
C GLU A 207 11.33 -0.75 -6.33
N VAL A 208 10.12 -0.77 -5.78
CA VAL A 208 9.38 0.46 -5.42
C VAL A 208 10.13 1.28 -4.39
N LEU A 209 10.68 0.65 -3.35
CA LEU A 209 11.50 1.33 -2.34
C LEU A 209 12.72 2.02 -2.94
N LYS A 210 13.46 1.30 -3.79
CA LYS A 210 14.63 1.83 -4.49
C LYS A 210 14.24 3.00 -5.38
N ARG A 211 13.16 2.87 -6.14
CA ARG A 211 12.66 3.89 -7.04
C ARG A 211 12.27 5.18 -6.33
N ILE A 212 11.52 5.08 -5.22
CA ILE A 212 11.15 6.24 -4.39
C ILE A 212 12.39 6.94 -3.84
N GLN A 213 13.40 6.16 -3.42
CA GLN A 213 14.65 6.70 -2.89
C GLN A 213 15.46 7.43 -3.97
N GLU A 214 15.58 6.86 -5.17
CA GLU A 214 16.27 7.49 -6.32
C GLU A 214 15.65 8.84 -6.71
N VAL A 215 14.32 8.89 -6.79
CA VAL A 215 13.58 10.11 -7.12
C VAL A 215 13.76 11.17 -6.03
N ARG A 216 13.78 10.76 -4.76
CA ARG A 216 14.00 11.66 -3.63
C ARG A 216 15.43 12.23 -3.59
N GLU A 217 16.41 11.42 -4.00
CA GLU A 217 17.81 11.85 -4.14
C GLU A 217 18.05 12.69 -5.39
N GLY A 218 17.05 12.85 -6.27
CA GLY A 218 17.16 13.58 -7.53
C GLY A 218 17.92 12.83 -8.62
N LYS A 219 18.11 11.51 -8.46
CA LYS A 219 18.78 10.62 -9.42
C LYS A 219 17.84 9.99 -10.45
N GLY A 220 16.54 10.21 -10.33
CA GLY A 220 15.51 9.62 -11.19
C GLY A 220 15.39 10.24 -12.59
N ALA A 221 16.43 10.88 -13.11
CA ALA A 221 16.42 11.60 -14.38
C ALA A 221 17.31 10.91 -15.43
N GLU A 222 16.96 9.68 -15.83
CA GLU A 222 17.36 9.07 -17.10
C GLU A 222 16.18 8.28 -17.68
#